data_AF-A0A925WYH0-F1
#
_entry.id   AF-A0A925WYH0-F1
#
_cell.length_a   1.000
_cell.length_b   1.000
_cell.length_c   1.000
_cell.angle_alpha   90.00
_cell.angle_beta   90.00
_cell.angle_gamma   90.00
#
_symmetry.space_group_name_H-M   'P 1'
#
loop_
_entity.id
_entity.type
_entity.pdbx_description
1 polymer ?
#
loop_
_entity_poly.entity_id
_entity_poly.type
_entity_poly.pdbx_seq_one_letter_code
_entity_poly.pdbx_strand_id
1 'polypeptide(L)'
;MDEIELAIRSAWARIAPTLARDAAALQPRLDRATKLRTLARPPRAWCLAIRASDSRLAADAPYLTANARVREAPPHTLTIDAATIRKLCAPVTLELPGEFVTDVAAKLGTTPGCLLNARVNGVFRTHYLGGRWSKPRPLLYTDQSLDPATRGFAPPDAVWSWTASHLISRLPRDLPPQELTRVPHYVGRGPDYNIDLDELHPEHPARDDPGALSSSKGNRSFKLPPPPPDYVGYKWKDGEYVGHDWRKPHIAAAYFKKQQSLKLSREAQRRRRRENPAPTKSKGSIQFRGWRWRCPKCGKLVNVLYLPLPPISLIGEELSVASSQLSARSSLATTNWQLATPSFACKSCHRVHYINCTRPGAAWNEFITHLTGGLLFGHEVKRPAWFKLKRKNQYAPKLSRPPSARRIQIQEKMLAGLTINQIASALRTSKGQPLSKGTVLFYAKQIYQQQGVRCLKELLIKHGKPTRPGMRGPGTAPRGSGSMRDRKRNARVRAPSREPRMV
;
A
#
# COMPACT_ATOMS: atom_id res chain seq x y z
N MET A 1 18.32 -16.83 -17.29
CA MET A 1 18.05 -17.17 -15.88
C MET A 1 18.19 -15.89 -15.07
N ASP A 2 17.21 -15.55 -14.22
CA ASP A 2 17.23 -14.31 -13.43
C ASP A 2 18.37 -14.36 -12.38
N GLU A 3 18.99 -13.22 -12.06
CA GLU A 3 20.02 -13.08 -11.02
C GLU A 3 19.54 -13.64 -9.67
N ILE A 4 18.26 -13.47 -9.35
CA ILE A 4 17.64 -14.01 -8.12
C ILE A 4 17.63 -15.54 -8.13
N GLU A 5 17.23 -16.14 -9.25
CA GLU A 5 17.15 -17.60 -9.37
C GLU A 5 18.54 -18.21 -9.22
N LEU A 6 19.53 -17.65 -9.92
CA LEU A 6 20.92 -18.06 -9.81
C LEU A 6 21.45 -17.94 -8.37
N ALA A 7 21.14 -16.84 -7.68
CA ALA A 7 21.52 -16.65 -6.29
C ALA A 7 20.88 -17.70 -5.34
N ILE A 8 19.61 -18.06 -5.59
CA ILE A 8 18.90 -19.09 -4.80
C ILE A 8 19.50 -20.48 -5.06
N ARG A 9 19.68 -20.87 -6.34
CA ARG A 9 20.29 -22.16 -6.70
C ARG A 9 21.72 -22.28 -6.17
N SER A 10 22.52 -21.23 -6.30
CA SER A 10 23.89 -21.19 -5.74
C SER A 10 23.88 -21.31 -4.21
N ALA A 11 22.96 -20.64 -3.52
CA ALA A 11 22.81 -20.80 -2.07
C ALA A 11 22.37 -22.22 -1.69
N TRP A 12 21.43 -22.79 -2.44
CA TRP A 12 20.95 -24.16 -2.24
C TRP A 12 22.06 -25.19 -2.44
N ALA A 13 22.82 -25.12 -3.53
CA ALA A 13 23.93 -26.04 -3.81
C ALA A 13 24.97 -26.09 -2.68
N ARG A 14 25.20 -24.96 -1.99
CA ARG A 14 26.11 -24.90 -0.83
C ARG A 14 25.50 -25.50 0.44
N ILE A 15 24.19 -25.35 0.65
CA ILE A 15 23.51 -25.70 1.91
C ILE A 15 22.92 -27.11 1.88
N ALA A 16 22.45 -27.57 0.72
CA ALA A 16 21.79 -28.85 0.55
C ALA A 16 22.63 -30.05 1.03
N PRO A 17 23.94 -30.16 0.72
CA PRO A 17 24.76 -31.26 1.21
C PRO A 17 24.84 -31.31 2.74
N THR A 18 24.90 -30.14 3.39
CA THR A 18 24.92 -30.04 4.85
C THR A 18 23.58 -30.47 5.44
N LEU A 19 22.45 -30.02 4.87
CA LEU A 19 21.12 -30.42 5.33
C LEU A 19 20.80 -31.89 5.08
N ALA A 20 21.40 -32.50 4.05
CA ALA A 20 21.26 -33.92 3.78
C ALA A 20 22.00 -34.80 4.80
N ARG A 21 23.13 -34.32 5.34
CA ARG A 21 23.93 -35.04 6.36
C ARG A 21 23.46 -34.75 7.80
N ASP A 22 22.95 -33.55 8.06
CA ASP A 22 22.58 -33.09 9.39
C ASP A 22 21.07 -32.86 9.53
N ALA A 23 20.38 -33.89 10.03
CA ALA A 23 18.95 -33.83 10.33
C ALA A 23 18.60 -32.76 11.38
N ALA A 24 19.52 -32.46 12.32
CA ALA A 24 19.31 -31.45 13.35
C ALA A 24 19.35 -30.02 12.77
N ALA A 25 20.11 -29.77 11.70
CA ALA A 25 20.07 -28.52 10.95
C ALA A 25 18.83 -28.38 10.05
N LEU A 26 18.30 -29.50 9.55
CA LEU A 26 17.10 -29.52 8.71
C LEU A 26 15.82 -29.26 9.51
N GLN A 27 15.69 -29.84 10.70
CA GLN A 27 14.45 -29.77 11.48
C GLN A 27 13.98 -28.33 11.78
N PRO A 28 14.84 -27.38 12.20
CA PRO A 28 14.43 -25.98 12.39
C PRO A 28 13.88 -25.31 11.13
N ARG A 29 14.34 -25.71 9.94
CA ARG A 29 13.85 -25.18 8.65
C ARG A 29 12.49 -25.76 8.29
N LEU A 30 12.27 -27.04 8.55
CA LEU A 30 10.96 -27.68 8.41
C LEU A 30 9.95 -27.12 9.42
N ASP A 31 10.38 -26.95 10.67
CA ASP A 31 9.60 -26.29 11.72
C ASP A 31 9.26 -24.86 11.32
N ARG A 32 10.21 -24.14 10.74
CA ARG A 32 9.98 -22.81 10.19
C ARG A 32 8.97 -22.86 9.04
N ALA A 33 9.10 -23.81 8.11
CA ALA A 33 8.21 -23.96 6.98
C ALA A 33 6.75 -24.17 7.41
N THR A 34 6.55 -24.99 8.45
CA THR A 34 5.23 -25.33 8.99
C THR A 34 4.67 -24.25 9.93
N LYS A 35 5.50 -23.67 10.80
CA LYS A 35 5.07 -22.72 11.84
C LYS A 35 5.03 -21.27 11.37
N LEU A 36 5.76 -20.89 10.32
CA LEU A 36 5.75 -19.51 9.85
C LEU A 36 4.40 -19.13 9.24
N ARG A 37 3.70 -18.26 9.96
CA ARG A 37 2.50 -17.55 9.46
C ARG A 37 2.74 -16.86 8.11
N THR A 38 3.97 -16.53 7.76
CA THR A 38 4.35 -15.99 6.46
C THR A 38 3.99 -16.95 5.33
N LEU A 39 4.38 -18.23 5.44
CA LEU A 39 4.13 -19.24 4.40
C LEU A 39 2.68 -19.68 4.32
N ALA A 40 1.90 -19.51 5.38
CA ALA A 40 0.45 -19.75 5.37
C ALA A 40 -0.36 -18.58 4.75
N ARG A 41 0.32 -17.53 4.26
CA ARG A 41 -0.29 -16.32 3.72
C ARG A 41 0.26 -16.07 2.33
N PRO A 42 -0.55 -16.05 1.27
CA PRO A 42 -0.03 -15.81 -0.08
C PRO A 42 0.46 -14.37 -0.18
N PRO A 43 1.65 -14.14 -0.75
CA PRO A 43 2.06 -12.78 -1.09
C PRO A 43 1.12 -12.27 -2.18
N ARG A 44 0.77 -10.98 -2.14
CA ARG A 44 -0.10 -10.36 -3.15
C ARG A 44 0.42 -10.62 -4.57
N ALA A 45 1.73 -10.62 -4.77
CA ALA A 45 2.35 -10.87 -6.07
C ALA A 45 2.05 -12.27 -6.65
N TRP A 46 1.53 -13.21 -5.86
CA TRP A 46 1.14 -14.55 -6.31
C TRP A 46 -0.38 -14.76 -6.38
N CYS A 47 -1.15 -13.68 -6.24
CA CYS A 47 -2.59 -13.73 -6.35
C CYS A 47 -3.02 -13.09 -7.67
N LEU A 48 -3.93 -13.73 -8.40
CA LEU A 48 -4.76 -13.01 -9.36
C LEU A 48 -5.79 -12.17 -8.60
N ALA A 49 -6.22 -11.06 -9.17
CA ALA A 49 -7.16 -10.17 -8.54
C ALA A 49 -8.13 -9.57 -9.54
N ILE A 50 -9.41 -9.56 -9.19
CA ILE A 50 -10.48 -8.98 -10.01
C ILE A 50 -11.19 -7.87 -9.23
N ARG A 51 -11.47 -6.76 -9.90
CA ARG A 51 -12.15 -5.60 -9.31
C ARG A 51 -13.64 -5.69 -9.61
N ALA A 52 -14.47 -5.33 -8.63
CA ALA A 52 -15.93 -5.34 -8.84
C ALA A 52 -16.36 -4.33 -9.89
N SER A 53 -15.65 -3.19 -9.93
CA SER A 53 -15.86 -2.11 -10.90
C SER A 53 -15.17 -2.32 -12.25
N ASP A 54 -14.72 -3.55 -12.56
CA ASP A 54 -14.11 -3.82 -13.86
C ASP A 54 -15.16 -3.70 -14.97
N SER A 55 -14.97 -2.76 -15.89
CA SER A 55 -15.95 -2.48 -16.95
C SER A 55 -16.03 -3.57 -18.01
N ARG A 56 -15.05 -4.48 -18.08
CA ARG A 56 -15.07 -5.61 -19.03
C ARG A 56 -16.03 -6.71 -18.59
N LEU A 57 -16.46 -6.71 -17.33
CA LEU A 57 -17.52 -7.56 -16.78
C LEU A 57 -18.94 -7.01 -17.05
N ALA A 58 -19.07 -5.98 -17.89
CA ALA A 58 -20.33 -5.28 -18.13
C ALA A 58 -21.06 -5.71 -19.40
N ALA A 59 -20.50 -6.62 -20.21
CA ALA A 59 -21.14 -7.08 -21.45
C ALA A 59 -22.58 -7.59 -21.20
N ASP A 60 -22.83 -8.17 -20.02
CA ASP A 60 -24.12 -8.78 -19.68
C ASP A 60 -24.95 -7.97 -18.68
N ALA A 61 -24.44 -6.83 -18.19
CA ALA A 61 -25.17 -6.01 -17.22
C ALA A 61 -25.91 -4.86 -17.92
N PRO A 62 -27.22 -4.64 -17.66
CA PRO A 62 -27.90 -3.45 -18.16
C PRO A 62 -27.14 -2.21 -17.69
N TYR A 63 -26.63 -1.43 -18.65
CA TYR A 63 -25.72 -0.33 -18.41
C TYR A 63 -26.35 0.72 -17.49
N LEU A 64 -25.94 0.72 -16.22
CA LEU A 64 -26.01 1.93 -15.41
C LEU A 64 -24.88 2.84 -15.85
N THR A 65 -25.12 3.59 -16.93
CA THR A 65 -24.33 4.79 -17.16
C THR A 65 -24.47 5.69 -15.92
N ALA A 66 -23.43 6.46 -15.59
CA ALA A 66 -23.41 7.31 -14.40
C ALA A 66 -24.57 8.34 -14.33
N ASN A 67 -25.37 8.44 -15.40
CA ASN A 67 -26.53 9.33 -15.55
C ASN A 67 -27.88 8.59 -15.54
N ALA A 68 -27.91 7.26 -15.53
CA ALA A 68 -29.15 6.50 -15.45
C ALA A 68 -29.78 6.76 -14.08
N ARG A 69 -30.96 7.42 -14.06
CA ARG A 69 -31.75 7.72 -12.86
C ARG A 69 -32.43 6.48 -12.27
N VAL A 70 -31.84 5.30 -12.43
CA VAL A 70 -32.36 4.08 -11.81
C VAL A 70 -32.16 4.25 -10.31
N ARG A 71 -33.27 4.21 -9.57
CA ARG A 71 -33.28 4.50 -8.13
C ARG A 71 -32.31 3.57 -7.39
N GLU A 72 -32.22 2.29 -7.78
CA GLU A 72 -31.26 1.32 -7.26
C GLU A 72 -30.94 0.24 -8.29
N ALA A 73 -29.68 -0.19 -8.35
CA ALA A 73 -29.28 -1.31 -9.21
C ALA A 73 -29.56 -2.60 -8.46
N PRO A 74 -30.06 -3.67 -9.10
CA PRO A 74 -30.03 -4.97 -8.47
C PRO A 74 -28.58 -5.47 -8.31
N PRO A 75 -28.30 -6.33 -7.33
CA PRO A 75 -27.08 -7.14 -7.32
C PRO A 75 -26.93 -7.91 -8.63
N HIS A 76 -25.70 -8.08 -9.10
CA HIS A 76 -25.38 -8.77 -10.34
C HIS A 76 -24.53 -10.00 -10.04
N THR A 77 -25.06 -11.19 -10.31
CA THR A 77 -24.32 -12.45 -10.19
C THR A 77 -23.70 -12.79 -11.54
N LEU A 78 -22.42 -13.18 -11.51
CA LEU A 78 -21.58 -13.43 -12.66
C LEU A 78 -20.92 -14.79 -12.50
N THR A 79 -20.90 -15.60 -13.56
CA THR A 79 -20.12 -16.84 -13.61
C THR A 79 -18.74 -16.50 -14.19
N ILE A 80 -17.68 -16.69 -13.38
CA ILE A 80 -16.30 -16.41 -13.77
C ILE A 80 -15.55 -17.73 -13.90
N ASP A 81 -15.19 -18.08 -15.13
CA ASP A 81 -14.40 -19.25 -15.48
C ASP A 81 -12.91 -18.93 -15.72
N ALA A 82 -12.11 -19.95 -16.02
CA ALA A 82 -10.69 -19.79 -16.30
C ALA A 82 -10.43 -18.83 -17.49
N ALA A 83 -11.21 -18.94 -18.57
CA ALA A 83 -11.06 -18.12 -19.78
C ALA A 83 -11.32 -16.64 -19.48
N THR A 84 -12.38 -16.33 -18.73
CA THR A 84 -12.71 -14.98 -18.27
C THR A 84 -11.59 -14.41 -17.40
N ILE A 85 -11.03 -15.19 -16.48
CA ILE A 85 -9.91 -14.76 -15.64
C ILE A 85 -8.68 -14.45 -16.50
N ARG A 86 -8.33 -15.32 -17.47
CA ARG A 86 -7.22 -15.07 -18.40
C ARG A 86 -7.43 -13.75 -19.13
N LYS A 87 -8.62 -13.50 -19.67
CA LYS A 87 -8.96 -12.26 -20.37
C LYS A 87 -8.88 -11.02 -19.46
N LEU A 88 -9.42 -11.10 -18.24
CA LEU A 88 -9.45 -9.97 -17.32
C LEU A 88 -8.08 -9.62 -16.75
N CYS A 89 -7.26 -10.63 -16.44
CA CYS A 89 -5.95 -10.43 -15.88
C CYS A 89 -4.86 -10.28 -16.94
N ALA A 90 -5.16 -10.55 -18.23
CA ALA A 90 -4.20 -10.49 -19.34
C ALA A 90 -3.37 -9.19 -19.29
N PRO A 91 -2.03 -9.29 -19.43
CA PRO A 91 -1.21 -8.09 -19.52
C PRO A 91 -1.64 -7.25 -20.73
N VAL A 92 -1.67 -5.94 -20.56
CA VAL A 92 -2.08 -4.99 -21.62
C VAL A 92 -0.85 -4.20 -22.08
N THR A 93 -0.56 -4.26 -23.37
CA THR A 93 0.46 -3.45 -24.03
C THR A 93 -0.17 -2.22 -24.65
N LEU A 94 0.56 -1.09 -24.66
CA LEU A 94 0.15 0.16 -25.30
C LEU A 94 1.28 0.64 -26.21
N GLU A 95 1.11 0.48 -27.51
CA GLU A 95 2.12 0.80 -28.52
C GLU A 95 2.17 2.32 -28.82
N LEU A 96 3.27 2.78 -29.43
CA LEU A 96 3.40 4.14 -29.94
C LEU A 96 2.50 4.32 -31.18
N PRO A 97 1.84 5.49 -31.36
CA PRO A 97 1.99 6.76 -30.63
C PRO A 97 1.15 6.86 -29.33
N GLY A 98 0.51 5.78 -28.91
CA GLY A 98 -0.39 5.71 -27.76
C GLY A 98 -1.86 5.74 -28.13
N GLU A 99 -2.71 5.51 -27.14
CA GLU A 99 -4.16 5.41 -27.30
C GLU A 99 -4.90 6.44 -26.44
N PHE A 100 -6.13 6.79 -26.80
CA PHE A 100 -6.89 7.74 -25.98
C PHE A 100 -7.18 7.15 -24.60
N VAL A 101 -7.26 8.04 -23.60
CA VAL A 101 -7.55 7.65 -22.21
C VAL A 101 -8.82 6.82 -22.07
N THR A 102 -9.83 7.04 -22.91
CA THR A 102 -11.06 6.24 -22.95
C THR A 102 -10.80 4.80 -23.35
N ASP A 103 -9.97 4.60 -24.37
CA ASP A 103 -9.72 3.29 -24.98
C ASP A 103 -8.82 2.47 -24.06
N VAL A 104 -7.79 3.11 -23.50
CA VAL A 104 -6.93 2.53 -22.46
C VAL A 104 -7.75 2.15 -21.23
N ALA A 105 -8.71 2.99 -20.82
CA ALA A 105 -9.58 2.67 -19.69
C ALA A 105 -10.46 1.45 -19.98
N ALA A 106 -11.00 1.33 -21.21
CA ALA A 106 -11.77 0.16 -21.62
C ALA A 106 -10.92 -1.12 -21.62
N LYS A 107 -9.72 -1.09 -22.22
CA LYS A 107 -8.76 -2.23 -22.22
C LYS A 107 -8.39 -2.69 -20.81
N LEU A 108 -8.16 -1.74 -19.91
CA LEU A 108 -7.80 -2.01 -18.51
C LEU A 108 -9.00 -2.27 -17.61
N GLY A 109 -10.24 -2.25 -18.13
CA GLY A 109 -11.43 -2.48 -17.32
C GLY A 109 -11.64 -1.43 -16.23
N THR A 110 -11.50 -0.14 -16.55
CA THR A 110 -11.63 0.94 -15.58
C THR A 110 -12.28 2.19 -16.19
N THR A 111 -12.41 3.26 -15.40
CA THR A 111 -12.87 4.55 -15.90
C THR A 111 -11.69 5.49 -16.20
N PRO A 112 -11.83 6.44 -17.14
CA PRO A 112 -10.79 7.44 -17.42
C PRO A 112 -10.25 8.15 -16.18
N GLY A 113 -11.13 8.45 -15.21
CA GLY A 113 -10.75 9.10 -13.95
C GLY A 113 -9.84 8.24 -13.06
N CYS A 114 -10.00 6.92 -13.10
CA CYS A 114 -9.17 5.99 -12.32
C CYS A 114 -7.73 5.90 -12.85
N LEU A 115 -7.48 6.24 -14.12
CA LEU A 115 -6.14 6.28 -14.71
C LEU A 115 -5.29 7.46 -14.21
N LEU A 116 -5.91 8.49 -13.62
CA LEU A 116 -5.19 9.69 -13.16
C LEU A 116 -4.06 9.39 -12.17
N ASN A 117 -4.32 8.51 -11.19
CA ASN A 117 -3.30 8.14 -10.20
C ASN A 117 -2.11 7.42 -10.85
N ALA A 118 -2.36 6.54 -11.81
CA ALA A 118 -1.32 5.80 -12.51
C ALA A 118 -0.48 6.75 -13.39
N ARG A 119 -1.12 7.73 -14.04
CA ARG A 119 -0.44 8.80 -14.79
C ARG A 119 0.45 9.67 -13.90
N VAL A 120 -0.07 10.10 -12.73
CA VAL A 120 0.72 10.88 -11.75
C VAL A 120 1.91 10.08 -11.20
N ASN A 121 1.78 8.76 -11.10
CA ASN A 121 2.86 7.88 -10.66
C ASN A 121 3.83 7.49 -11.80
N GLY A 122 3.67 8.03 -13.01
CA GLY A 122 4.56 7.76 -14.14
C GLY A 122 4.40 6.37 -14.78
N VAL A 123 3.30 5.66 -14.52
CA VAL A 123 3.03 4.37 -15.17
C VAL A 123 2.74 4.54 -16.66
N PHE A 124 2.17 5.69 -17.02
CA PHE A 124 1.90 6.07 -18.40
C PHE A 124 2.75 7.28 -18.76
N ARG A 125 3.33 7.25 -19.95
CA ARG A 125 3.75 8.46 -20.66
C ARG A 125 2.51 9.08 -21.29
N THR A 126 2.43 10.41 -21.34
CA THR A 126 1.28 11.13 -21.90
C THR A 126 1.75 12.03 -23.03
N HIS A 127 1.18 11.84 -24.22
CA HIS A 127 1.25 12.78 -25.33
C HIS A 127 -0.09 13.53 -25.45
N TYR A 128 -0.09 14.72 -26.02
CA TYR A 128 -1.33 15.49 -26.23
C TYR A 128 -1.52 15.81 -27.70
N LEU A 129 -2.67 15.45 -28.26
CA LEU A 129 -3.07 15.94 -29.57
C LEU A 129 -3.72 17.33 -29.43
N GLY A 130 -3.26 18.26 -30.26
CA GLY A 130 -3.82 19.59 -30.38
C GLY A 130 -5.24 19.52 -30.95
N GLY A 131 -6.23 19.98 -30.19
CA GLY A 131 -7.55 20.27 -30.74
C GLY A 131 -7.57 21.69 -31.27
N ARG A 132 -7.92 21.90 -32.54
CA ARG A 132 -8.02 23.24 -33.15
C ARG A 132 -8.93 24.17 -32.33
N TRP A 133 -9.93 23.60 -31.65
CA TRP A 133 -10.88 24.31 -30.78
C TRP A 133 -11.23 23.55 -29.48
N SER A 134 -10.71 22.35 -29.27
CA SER A 134 -11.04 21.51 -28.11
C SER A 134 -9.91 21.49 -27.07
N LYS A 135 -10.26 21.08 -25.84
CA LYS A 135 -9.25 20.77 -24.82
C LYS A 135 -8.26 19.73 -25.37
N PRO A 136 -6.97 19.80 -25.00
CA PRO A 136 -5.97 18.81 -25.40
C PRO A 136 -6.46 17.39 -25.13
N ARG A 137 -6.35 16.50 -26.12
CA ARG A 137 -6.76 15.10 -25.99
C ARG A 137 -5.53 14.26 -25.61
N PRO A 138 -5.45 13.73 -24.37
CA PRO A 138 -4.33 12.90 -23.96
C PRO A 138 -4.33 11.53 -24.66
N LEU A 139 -3.19 11.18 -25.25
CA LEU A 139 -2.81 9.82 -25.63
C LEU A 139 -1.90 9.25 -24.54
N LEU A 140 -2.14 8.01 -24.14
CA LEU A 140 -1.32 7.28 -23.18
C LEU A 140 -0.58 6.16 -23.88
N TYR A 141 0.70 6.01 -23.55
CA TYR A 141 1.51 4.85 -23.95
C TYR A 141 2.47 4.49 -22.81
N THR A 142 3.05 3.29 -22.87
CA THR A 142 4.07 2.84 -21.94
C THR A 142 4.92 1.77 -22.61
N ASP A 143 6.20 1.74 -22.27
CA ASP A 143 7.16 0.70 -22.69
C ASP A 143 7.01 -0.59 -21.86
N GLN A 144 6.24 -0.53 -20.77
CA GLN A 144 6.02 -1.66 -19.88
C GLN A 144 4.65 -2.27 -20.10
N SER A 145 4.59 -3.61 -20.01
CA SER A 145 3.29 -4.28 -19.95
C SER A 145 2.54 -3.89 -18.68
N LEU A 146 1.25 -3.61 -18.82
CA LEU A 146 0.37 -3.22 -17.73
C LEU A 146 -0.32 -4.45 -17.15
N ASP A 147 -0.50 -4.48 -15.83
CA ASP A 147 -1.24 -5.54 -15.13
C ASP A 147 -2.60 -5.02 -14.63
N PRO A 148 -3.73 -5.41 -15.26
CA PRO A 148 -5.07 -5.01 -14.82
C PRO A 148 -5.43 -5.46 -13.39
N ALA A 149 -4.81 -6.53 -12.88
CA ALA A 149 -5.04 -7.02 -11.53
C ALA A 149 -4.36 -6.14 -10.47
N THR A 150 -3.31 -5.40 -10.84
CA THR A 150 -2.51 -4.61 -9.90
C THR A 150 -3.04 -3.19 -9.72
N ARG A 151 -2.94 -2.68 -8.47
CA ARG A 151 -3.38 -1.32 -8.15
C ARG A 151 -2.50 -0.30 -8.87
N GLY A 152 -3.09 0.40 -9.84
CA GLY A 152 -2.40 1.42 -10.62
C GLY A 152 -1.73 0.86 -11.87
N PHE A 153 -2.00 -0.39 -12.25
CA PHE A 153 -1.61 -1.02 -13.53
C PHE A 153 -0.11 -1.21 -13.76
N ALA A 154 0.74 -0.76 -12.84
CA ALA A 154 2.16 -1.02 -12.90
C ALA A 154 2.43 -2.53 -12.93
N PRO A 155 3.46 -2.98 -13.65
CA PRO A 155 3.88 -4.37 -13.59
C PRO A 155 4.25 -4.76 -12.15
N PRO A 156 4.32 -6.06 -11.85
CA PRO A 156 4.86 -6.54 -10.59
C PRO A 156 6.23 -5.89 -10.29
N ASP A 157 6.53 -5.67 -9.00
CA ASP A 157 7.86 -5.21 -8.59
C ASP A 157 8.94 -6.13 -9.19
N ALA A 158 10.07 -5.57 -9.61
CA ALA A 158 11.15 -6.30 -10.27
C ALA A 158 11.57 -7.56 -9.49
N VAL A 159 11.50 -7.52 -8.16
CA VAL A 159 11.77 -8.68 -7.29
C VAL A 159 10.87 -9.89 -7.59
N TRP A 160 9.65 -9.64 -8.05
CA TRP A 160 8.68 -10.68 -8.41
C TRP A 160 8.61 -10.93 -9.91
N SER A 161 9.27 -10.10 -10.74
CA SER A 161 8.99 -10.00 -12.18
C SER A 161 8.88 -11.37 -12.85
N TRP A 162 9.88 -12.24 -12.81
CA TRP A 162 9.76 -13.55 -13.47
C TRP A 162 8.64 -14.44 -12.86
N THR A 163 8.45 -14.46 -11.53
CA THR A 163 7.37 -15.25 -10.88
C THR A 163 5.96 -14.70 -11.09
N ALA A 164 5.85 -13.39 -11.33
CA ALA A 164 4.59 -12.65 -11.31
C ALA A 164 4.16 -12.15 -12.70
N SER A 165 5.09 -11.97 -13.64
CA SER A 165 4.79 -11.60 -15.03
C SER A 165 3.96 -12.67 -15.74
N HIS A 166 4.10 -13.93 -15.32
CA HIS A 166 3.39 -15.08 -15.88
C HIS A 166 2.37 -15.69 -14.91
N LEU A 167 1.76 -14.91 -14.00
CA LEU A 167 0.75 -15.46 -13.07
C LEU A 167 -0.39 -16.16 -13.80
N ILE A 168 -0.79 -15.65 -14.96
CA ILE A 168 -1.92 -16.19 -15.71
C ILE A 168 -1.59 -17.57 -16.30
N SER A 169 -0.34 -17.83 -16.69
CA SER A 169 0.04 -19.16 -17.19
C SER A 169 -0.08 -20.23 -16.10
N ARG A 170 0.03 -19.82 -14.82
CA ARG A 170 -0.14 -20.69 -13.64
C ARG A 170 -1.60 -20.92 -13.24
N LEU A 171 -2.55 -20.26 -13.89
CA LEU A 171 -3.97 -20.54 -13.68
C LEU A 171 -4.27 -21.97 -14.17
N PRO A 172 -4.84 -22.85 -13.34
CA PRO A 172 -5.27 -24.18 -13.77
C PRO A 172 -6.21 -24.08 -14.97
N ARG A 173 -6.06 -24.98 -15.95
CA ARG A 173 -6.90 -25.00 -17.16
C ARG A 173 -8.33 -25.46 -16.85
N ASP A 174 -8.44 -26.32 -15.86
CA ASP A 174 -9.63 -26.98 -15.31
C ASP A 174 -10.23 -26.25 -14.10
N LEU A 175 -9.89 -24.97 -13.89
CA LEU A 175 -10.46 -24.20 -12.78
C LEU A 175 -11.99 -24.15 -12.94
N PRO A 176 -12.77 -24.70 -11.99
CA PRO A 176 -14.23 -24.72 -12.11
C PRO A 176 -14.77 -23.29 -12.17
N PRO A 177 -15.83 -23.05 -12.96
CA PRO A 177 -16.53 -21.77 -12.96
C PRO A 177 -16.99 -21.38 -11.55
N GLN A 178 -16.87 -20.10 -11.22
CA GLN A 178 -17.23 -19.57 -9.90
C GLN A 178 -18.32 -18.52 -10.03
N GLU A 179 -19.41 -18.70 -9.30
CA GLU A 179 -20.46 -17.69 -9.21
C GLU A 179 -20.08 -16.60 -8.21
N LEU A 180 -19.95 -15.37 -8.68
CA LEU A 180 -19.60 -14.21 -7.88
C LEU A 180 -20.66 -13.12 -8.01
N THR A 181 -21.10 -12.58 -6.87
CA THR A 181 -22.08 -11.49 -6.86
C THR A 181 -21.41 -10.14 -6.59
N ARG A 182 -21.63 -9.15 -7.46
CA ARG A 182 -21.32 -7.75 -7.19
C ARG A 182 -22.59 -6.97 -6.84
N VAL A 183 -22.50 -6.16 -5.80
CA VAL A 183 -23.56 -5.30 -5.27
C VAL A 183 -23.21 -3.84 -5.61
N PRO A 184 -24.16 -3.02 -6.06
CA PRO A 184 -23.89 -1.60 -6.26
C PRO A 184 -23.51 -0.93 -4.94
N HIS A 185 -22.56 -0.01 -4.99
CA HIS A 185 -22.14 0.78 -3.84
C HIS A 185 -22.59 2.22 -4.02
N TYR A 186 -23.55 2.59 -3.19
CA TYR A 186 -24.16 3.89 -3.15
C TYR A 186 -23.61 4.70 -1.97
N VAL A 187 -23.36 5.99 -2.19
CA VAL A 187 -22.94 6.93 -1.14
C VAL A 187 -23.78 8.19 -1.25
N GLY A 188 -24.25 8.73 -0.13
CA GLY A 188 -24.94 10.03 -0.12
C GLY A 188 -24.13 11.10 -0.86
N ARG A 189 -24.76 11.80 -1.79
CA ARG A 189 -24.16 12.92 -2.53
C ARG A 189 -24.21 14.16 -1.65
N GLY A 190 -23.28 14.24 -0.72
CA GLY A 190 -23.19 15.39 0.16
C GLY A 190 -21.83 15.42 0.84
N PRO A 191 -21.41 16.60 1.29
CA PRO A 191 -20.37 16.67 2.28
C PRO A 191 -20.89 16.05 3.58
N ASP A 192 -20.18 15.04 4.13
CA ASP A 192 -20.21 14.78 5.58
C ASP A 192 -19.68 15.99 6.39
N TYR A 193 -19.35 17.12 5.73
CA TYR A 193 -18.76 18.33 6.30
C TYR A 193 -19.74 19.24 7.05
N ASN A 194 -21.06 18.95 7.05
CA ASN A 194 -22.03 19.65 7.90
C ASN A 194 -22.59 18.70 8.98
N ILE A 195 -21.77 17.83 9.56
CA ILE A 195 -21.99 17.61 11.00
C ILE A 195 -21.56 18.94 11.62
N ASP A 196 -22.52 19.69 12.14
CA ASP A 196 -22.23 20.91 12.87
C ASP A 196 -21.27 20.53 14.01
N LEU A 197 -19.99 20.84 13.84
CA LEU A 197 -18.97 20.47 14.82
C LEU A 197 -19.21 21.22 16.13
N ASP A 198 -20.03 22.28 16.10
CA ASP A 198 -20.40 23.08 17.26
C ASP A 198 -21.42 22.36 18.16
N GLU A 199 -22.28 21.50 17.59
CA GLU A 199 -23.22 20.64 18.33
C GLU A 199 -22.61 19.29 18.78
N LEU A 200 -21.45 18.91 18.23
CA LEU A 200 -20.76 17.72 18.70
C LEU A 200 -20.18 17.93 20.09
N HIS A 201 -20.38 16.93 20.96
CA HIS A 201 -19.81 16.89 22.31
C HIS A 201 -18.31 17.27 22.29
N PRO A 202 -17.79 18.03 23.27
CA PRO A 202 -16.38 18.43 23.32
C PRO A 202 -15.37 17.28 23.17
N GLU A 203 -15.76 16.07 23.59
CA GLU A 203 -14.94 14.86 23.48
C GLU A 203 -15.16 14.07 22.18
N HIS A 204 -15.95 14.58 21.23
CA HIS A 204 -16.25 13.86 20.00
C HIS A 204 -15.00 13.77 19.09
N PRO A 205 -14.65 12.57 18.57
CA PRO A 205 -13.41 12.33 17.84
C PRO A 205 -13.22 13.16 16.56
N ALA A 206 -14.31 13.70 16.01
CA ALA A 206 -14.29 14.60 14.87
C ALA A 206 -13.77 16.01 15.21
N ARG A 207 -13.87 16.45 16.49
CA ARG A 207 -13.20 17.67 17.00
C ARG A 207 -11.69 17.45 17.19
N ASP A 208 -11.31 16.24 17.60
CA ASP A 208 -9.92 15.82 17.86
C ASP A 208 -9.06 15.58 16.59
N ASP A 209 -9.66 15.54 15.40
CA ASP A 209 -8.92 15.48 14.14
C ASP A 209 -8.79 16.91 13.57
N PRO A 210 -7.67 17.64 13.81
CA PRO A 210 -7.40 18.87 13.07
C PRO A 210 -7.27 18.62 11.54
N GLY A 211 -7.27 17.35 11.11
CA GLY A 211 -7.45 16.90 9.75
C GLY A 211 -8.90 16.88 9.22
N ALA A 212 -9.91 17.01 10.08
CA ALA A 212 -11.33 17.10 9.69
C ALA A 212 -11.70 18.54 9.26
N LEU A 213 -11.22 19.56 9.99
CA LEU A 213 -11.28 20.97 9.56
C LEU A 213 -10.38 21.23 8.34
N SER A 214 -9.29 20.48 8.19
CA SER A 214 -8.47 20.44 6.96
C SER A 214 -8.76 19.19 6.11
N SER A 215 -10.01 18.70 6.07
CA SER A 215 -10.39 17.56 5.20
C SER A 215 -10.24 17.89 3.71
N SER A 216 -9.97 19.15 3.36
CA SER A 216 -9.01 19.44 2.29
C SER A 216 -7.62 18.94 2.68
N LYS A 217 -7.45 17.61 2.82
CA LYS A 217 -6.14 16.94 2.89
C LYS A 217 -5.46 17.31 1.58
N GLY A 218 -4.85 18.49 1.53
CA GLY A 218 -4.88 19.38 0.36
C GLY A 218 -4.77 18.53 -0.86
N ASN A 219 -5.92 18.25 -1.51
CA ASN A 219 -6.07 17.17 -2.50
C ASN A 219 -4.82 17.24 -3.31
N ARG A 220 -3.84 16.33 -3.07
CA ARG A 220 -2.49 16.52 -3.58
C ARG A 220 -2.73 16.81 -5.02
N SER A 221 -2.46 18.05 -5.46
CA SER A 221 -3.05 18.49 -6.70
C SER A 221 -2.57 17.46 -7.69
N PHE A 222 -3.50 16.68 -8.27
CA PHE A 222 -3.16 15.63 -9.23
C PHE A 222 -2.76 16.33 -10.53
N LYS A 223 -1.89 17.33 -10.40
CA LYS A 223 -1.11 17.96 -11.43
C LYS A 223 -0.28 16.82 -11.97
N LEU A 224 -0.58 16.51 -13.21
CA LEU A 224 0.28 15.67 -14.00
C LEU A 224 1.68 16.31 -13.98
N PRO A 225 2.74 15.50 -14.07
CA PRO A 225 4.06 16.06 -14.32
C PRO A 225 3.98 17.00 -15.53
N PRO A 226 4.76 18.09 -15.55
CA PRO A 226 4.84 18.93 -16.75
C PRO A 226 5.17 18.02 -17.94
N PRO A 227 4.62 18.31 -19.13
CA PRO A 227 5.00 17.56 -20.32
C PRO A 227 6.53 17.65 -20.49
N PRO A 228 7.18 16.61 -21.03
CA PRO A 228 8.56 16.74 -21.46
C PRO A 228 8.69 17.93 -22.42
N PRO A 229 9.87 18.56 -22.54
CA PRO A 229 10.10 19.65 -23.48
C PRO A 229 9.58 19.26 -24.85
N ASP A 230 8.51 19.95 -25.26
CA ASP A 230 7.91 19.80 -26.57
C ASP A 230 8.98 20.14 -27.64
N TYR A 231 8.91 19.51 -28.82
CA TYR A 231 9.78 19.87 -29.96
C TYR A 231 9.62 21.33 -30.38
N VAL A 232 8.56 21.97 -29.88
CA VAL A 232 8.23 23.38 -29.99
C VAL A 232 9.15 24.22 -29.09
N GLY A 233 10.44 24.25 -29.42
CA GLY A 233 11.51 24.89 -28.63
C GLY A 233 11.30 26.39 -28.36
N TYR A 234 10.43 27.07 -29.11
CA TYR A 234 10.15 28.50 -28.91
C TYR A 234 9.31 28.82 -27.65
N LYS A 235 8.73 27.81 -26.97
CA LYS A 235 8.03 28.01 -25.68
C LYS A 235 8.93 27.82 -24.44
N TRP A 236 10.18 27.46 -24.68
CA TRP A 236 11.17 27.17 -23.65
C TRP A 236 12.33 28.14 -23.80
N LYS A 237 12.77 28.72 -22.69
CA LYS A 237 13.95 29.59 -22.65
C LYS A 237 14.84 29.09 -21.52
N ASP A 238 16.08 28.74 -21.83
CA ASP A 238 17.08 28.28 -20.84
C ASP A 238 16.59 27.10 -19.98
N GLY A 239 15.83 26.18 -20.59
CA GLY A 239 15.26 25.01 -19.88
C GLY A 239 13.98 25.30 -19.07
N GLU A 240 13.52 26.55 -19.02
CA GLU A 240 12.28 26.95 -18.35
C GLU A 240 11.11 27.08 -19.33
N TYR A 241 9.93 26.58 -18.94
CA TYR A 241 8.71 26.71 -19.73
C TYR A 241 8.10 28.11 -19.53
N VAL A 242 8.26 28.98 -20.54
CA VAL A 242 7.77 30.37 -20.52
C VAL A 242 6.28 30.44 -20.91
N GLY A 243 5.79 29.45 -21.67
CA GLY A 243 4.36 29.30 -22.03
C GLY A 243 3.88 30.17 -23.19
N HIS A 244 4.75 30.98 -23.79
CA HIS A 244 4.53 31.75 -25.01
C HIS A 244 5.79 31.76 -25.87
N ASP A 245 5.69 32.24 -27.11
CA ASP A 245 6.86 32.41 -27.99
C ASP A 245 7.71 33.59 -27.51
N TRP A 246 8.79 33.28 -26.79
CA TRP A 246 9.65 34.29 -26.17
C TRP A 246 10.47 35.09 -27.19
N ARG A 247 10.58 34.60 -28.43
CA ARG A 247 11.30 35.28 -29.52
C ARG A 247 10.54 36.51 -30.03
N LYS A 248 9.25 36.63 -29.70
CA LYS A 248 8.36 37.70 -30.15
C LYS A 248 7.85 38.52 -28.96
N PRO A 249 8.45 39.70 -28.67
CA PRO A 249 8.10 40.51 -27.49
C PRO A 249 6.61 40.88 -27.38
N HIS A 250 5.94 41.13 -28.50
CA HIS A 250 4.50 41.44 -28.51
C HIS A 250 3.63 40.25 -28.06
N ILE A 251 4.06 39.01 -28.31
CA ILE A 251 3.37 37.81 -27.83
C ILE A 251 3.52 37.68 -26.31
N ALA A 252 4.69 38.04 -25.77
CA ALA A 252 4.91 38.09 -24.33
C ALA A 252 3.94 39.07 -23.65
N ALA A 253 3.83 40.30 -24.15
CA ALA A 253 2.90 41.31 -23.63
C ALA A 253 1.44 40.83 -23.67
N ALA A 254 1.00 40.27 -24.80
CA ALA A 254 -0.34 39.71 -24.94
C ALA A 254 -0.58 38.53 -23.97
N TYR A 255 0.42 37.68 -23.77
CA TYR A 255 0.36 36.57 -22.82
C TYR A 255 0.22 37.07 -21.38
N PHE A 256 1.01 38.06 -20.95
CA PHE A 256 0.90 38.66 -19.62
C PHE A 256 -0.48 39.28 -19.38
N LYS A 257 -1.00 40.05 -20.35
CA LYS A 257 -2.37 40.62 -20.29
C LYS A 257 -3.43 39.52 -20.13
N LYS A 258 -3.30 38.42 -20.89
CA LYS A 258 -4.18 37.25 -20.79
C LYS A 258 -4.08 36.55 -19.42
N GLN A 259 -2.87 36.39 -18.87
CA GLN A 259 -2.68 35.79 -17.54
C GLN A 259 -3.27 36.67 -16.42
N GLN A 260 -3.11 37.99 -16.50
CA GLN A 260 -3.76 38.93 -15.58
C GLN A 260 -5.28 38.86 -15.69
N SER A 261 -5.84 38.87 -16.90
CA SER A 261 -7.28 38.71 -17.12
C SER A 261 -7.81 37.39 -16.54
N LEU A 262 -7.11 36.26 -16.74
CA LEU A 262 -7.46 34.97 -16.15
C LEU A 262 -7.36 34.98 -14.62
N LYS A 263 -6.38 35.69 -14.04
CA LYS A 263 -6.24 35.87 -12.59
C LYS A 263 -7.45 36.63 -12.02
N LEU A 264 -7.78 37.78 -12.59
CA LEU A 264 -8.94 38.59 -12.22
C LEU A 264 -10.25 37.81 -12.39
N SER A 265 -10.40 37.06 -13.47
CA SER A 265 -11.56 36.19 -13.70
C SER A 265 -11.69 35.09 -12.63
N ARG A 266 -10.59 34.43 -12.26
CA ARG A 266 -10.57 33.43 -11.17
C ARG A 266 -10.89 34.06 -9.82
N GLU A 267 -10.38 35.25 -9.53
CA GLU A 267 -10.68 36.00 -8.30
C GLU A 267 -12.15 36.42 -8.25
N ALA A 268 -12.69 36.98 -9.34
CA ALA A 268 -14.10 37.30 -9.47
C ALA A 268 -14.99 36.06 -9.34
N GLN A 269 -14.59 34.90 -9.87
CA GLN A 269 -15.31 33.64 -9.71
C GLN A 269 -15.24 33.13 -8.26
N ARG A 270 -14.09 33.24 -7.60
CA ARG A 270 -13.94 32.90 -6.18
C ARG A 270 -14.81 33.82 -5.32
N ARG A 271 -14.82 35.12 -5.60
CA ARG A 271 -15.68 36.12 -4.96
C ARG A 271 -17.15 35.76 -5.15
N ARG A 272 -17.60 35.53 -6.38
CA ARG A 272 -18.96 35.07 -6.68
C ARG A 272 -19.35 33.80 -5.94
N ARG A 273 -18.46 32.82 -5.79
CA ARG A 273 -18.72 31.59 -5.01
C ARG A 273 -18.77 31.82 -3.49
N ARG A 274 -18.11 32.87 -2.98
CA ARG A 274 -18.18 33.28 -1.57
C ARG A 274 -19.45 34.07 -1.29
N GLU A 275 -19.80 35.01 -2.16
CA GLU A 275 -21.00 35.85 -2.07
C GLU A 275 -22.27 35.05 -2.37
N ASN A 276 -22.20 34.13 -3.33
CA ASN A 276 -23.29 33.25 -3.73
C ASN A 276 -22.82 31.80 -3.54
N PRO A 277 -22.76 31.32 -2.29
CA PRO A 277 -22.49 29.90 -2.06
C PRO A 277 -23.55 29.11 -2.83
N ALA A 278 -23.11 28.14 -3.62
CA ALA A 278 -24.05 27.31 -4.38
C ALA A 278 -25.08 26.76 -3.39
N PRO A 279 -26.39 26.83 -3.70
CA PRO A 279 -27.42 26.30 -2.81
C PRO A 279 -27.01 24.89 -2.43
N THR A 280 -27.06 24.60 -1.13
CA THR A 280 -26.64 23.30 -0.59
C THR A 280 -27.39 22.24 -1.37
N LYS A 281 -26.68 21.52 -2.25
CA LYS A 281 -27.29 20.52 -3.13
C LYS A 281 -28.11 19.60 -2.23
N SER A 282 -29.39 19.44 -2.56
CA SER A 282 -30.37 18.71 -1.77
C SER A 282 -29.76 17.49 -1.09
N LYS A 283 -29.90 17.43 0.25
CA LYS A 283 -29.31 16.43 1.16
C LYS A 283 -29.74 14.97 0.90
N GLY A 284 -30.43 14.67 -0.21
CA GLY A 284 -31.09 13.37 -0.44
C GLY A 284 -30.63 12.56 -1.65
N SER A 285 -29.78 13.09 -2.55
CA SER A 285 -29.41 12.28 -3.73
C SER A 285 -28.36 11.24 -3.39
N ILE A 286 -28.70 9.97 -3.47
CA ILE A 286 -27.74 8.87 -3.37
C ILE A 286 -26.95 8.81 -4.69
N GLN A 287 -25.61 8.79 -4.63
CA GLN A 287 -24.75 8.68 -5.81
C GLN A 287 -24.16 7.27 -5.92
N PHE A 288 -24.35 6.64 -7.08
CA PHE A 288 -23.63 5.41 -7.43
C PHE A 288 -22.12 5.68 -7.49
N ARG A 289 -21.34 4.99 -6.65
CA ARG A 289 -19.88 5.07 -6.59
C ARG A 289 -19.18 3.88 -7.26
N GLY A 290 -19.93 3.00 -7.92
CA GLY A 290 -19.42 1.80 -8.56
C GLY A 290 -19.89 0.53 -7.86
N TRP A 291 -19.26 -0.60 -8.19
CA TRP A 291 -19.61 -1.93 -7.69
C TRP A 291 -18.69 -2.41 -6.56
N ARG A 292 -19.20 -3.31 -5.70
CA ARG A 292 -18.44 -4.08 -4.71
C ARG A 292 -18.79 -5.56 -4.79
N TRP A 293 -17.81 -6.44 -4.68
CA TRP A 293 -18.03 -7.88 -4.57
C TRP A 293 -18.59 -8.24 -3.20
N ARG A 294 -19.57 -9.15 -3.15
CA ARG A 294 -19.90 -9.90 -1.94
C ARG A 294 -18.92 -11.06 -1.82
N CYS A 295 -18.04 -11.03 -0.83
CA CYS A 295 -17.03 -12.09 -0.66
C CYS A 295 -17.71 -13.45 -0.38
N PRO A 296 -17.48 -14.50 -1.19
CA PRO A 296 -18.21 -15.77 -1.03
C PRO A 296 -17.91 -16.47 0.30
N LYS A 297 -16.71 -16.27 0.87
CA LYS A 297 -16.34 -16.88 2.16
C LYS A 297 -16.90 -16.17 3.41
N CYS A 298 -17.16 -14.86 3.36
CA CYS A 298 -17.52 -14.09 4.57
C CYS A 298 -18.65 -13.07 4.39
N GLY A 299 -19.25 -12.99 3.21
CA GLY A 299 -20.35 -12.07 2.88
C GLY A 299 -19.98 -10.58 2.82
N LYS A 300 -18.78 -10.17 3.28
CA LYS A 300 -18.38 -8.76 3.32
C LYS A 300 -18.26 -8.15 1.92
N LEU A 301 -18.73 -6.91 1.79
CA LEU A 301 -18.61 -6.12 0.57
C LEU A 301 -17.18 -5.59 0.42
N VAL A 302 -16.51 -5.95 -0.68
CA VAL A 302 -15.11 -5.59 -0.96
C VAL A 302 -14.92 -5.14 -2.40
N ASN A 303 -13.93 -4.28 -2.65
CA ASN A 303 -13.68 -3.80 -4.02
C ASN A 303 -12.95 -4.83 -4.89
N VAL A 304 -12.19 -5.75 -4.28
CA VAL A 304 -11.28 -6.69 -4.95
C VAL A 304 -11.39 -8.06 -4.31
N LEU A 305 -11.56 -9.08 -5.15
CA LEU A 305 -11.38 -10.48 -4.77
C LEU A 305 -10.04 -10.97 -5.28
N TYR A 306 -9.44 -11.91 -4.54
CA TYR A 306 -8.15 -12.50 -4.83
C TYR A 306 -8.31 -14.00 -5.05
N LEU A 307 -7.54 -14.53 -5.99
CA LEU A 307 -7.37 -15.95 -6.23
C LEU A 307 -5.87 -16.27 -6.02
N PRO A 308 -5.48 -16.80 -4.85
CA PRO A 308 -4.12 -17.26 -4.62
C PRO A 308 -3.78 -18.39 -5.61
N LEU A 309 -2.62 -18.30 -6.26
CA LEU A 309 -2.12 -19.35 -7.11
C LEU A 309 -1.16 -20.28 -6.34
N PRO A 310 -1.01 -21.55 -6.77
CA PRO A 310 -0.10 -22.50 -6.13
C PRO A 310 1.30 -21.92 -6.00
N PRO A 311 1.99 -22.01 -4.85
CA PRO A 311 3.30 -21.39 -4.65
C PRO A 311 4.33 -21.86 -5.68
N ILE A 312 5.26 -20.99 -6.07
CA ILE A 312 6.43 -21.40 -6.86
C ILE A 312 7.54 -21.75 -5.87
N SER A 313 7.93 -23.03 -5.85
CA SER A 313 9.14 -23.46 -5.16
C SER A 313 10.26 -23.64 -6.18
N LEU A 314 11.28 -22.78 -6.12
CA LEU A 314 12.45 -22.87 -6.99
C LEU A 314 13.33 -24.10 -6.72
N ILE A 315 13.15 -24.73 -5.56
CA ILE A 315 13.96 -25.84 -5.07
C ILE A 315 13.19 -27.17 -5.19
N GLY A 316 11.88 -27.11 -5.50
CA GLY A 316 10.98 -28.27 -5.47
C GLY A 316 11.37 -29.41 -6.41
N GLU A 317 11.81 -29.09 -7.64
CA GLU A 317 12.20 -30.12 -8.62
C GLU A 317 13.49 -30.85 -8.21
N GLU A 318 14.50 -30.12 -7.70
CA GLU A 318 15.76 -30.70 -7.26
C GLU A 318 15.59 -31.59 -6.02
N LEU A 319 14.63 -31.26 -5.14
CA LEU A 319 14.29 -32.08 -3.96
C LEU A 319 13.68 -33.42 -4.32
N SER A 320 13.00 -33.52 -5.47
CA SER A 320 12.44 -34.80 -5.95
C SER A 320 13.52 -35.83 -6.25
N VAL A 321 14.74 -35.38 -6.57
CA VAL A 321 15.87 -36.24 -6.95
C VAL A 321 16.76 -36.56 -5.74
N ALA A 322 16.89 -35.63 -4.78
CA ALA A 322 17.94 -35.70 -3.76
C ALA A 322 17.64 -36.64 -2.56
N SER A 323 16.38 -36.97 -2.23
CA SER A 323 16.06 -38.01 -1.24
C SER A 323 14.55 -38.27 -1.15
N SER A 324 14.13 -39.54 -1.15
CA SER A 324 12.75 -39.96 -0.87
C SER A 324 12.23 -39.45 0.49
N GLN A 325 13.12 -39.27 1.49
CA GLN A 325 12.77 -38.72 2.80
C GLN A 325 12.48 -37.21 2.76
N LEU A 326 13.21 -36.45 1.93
CA LEU A 326 12.95 -35.03 1.72
C LEU A 326 11.70 -34.82 0.86
N SER A 327 11.43 -35.70 -0.12
CA SER A 327 10.23 -35.64 -0.97
C SER A 327 8.94 -35.85 -0.16
N ALA A 328 8.90 -36.87 0.71
CA ALA A 328 7.75 -37.13 1.58
C ALA A 328 7.44 -35.99 2.58
N ARG A 329 8.46 -35.25 3.05
CA ARG A 329 8.30 -34.12 3.98
C ARG A 329 8.17 -32.76 3.28
N SER A 330 8.71 -32.59 2.08
CA SER A 330 8.47 -31.41 1.24
C SER A 330 7.05 -31.41 0.69
N SER A 331 6.49 -32.61 0.45
CA SER A 331 5.06 -32.80 0.22
C SER A 331 4.24 -32.11 1.31
N LEU A 332 4.58 -32.22 2.60
CA LEU A 332 3.87 -31.59 3.74
C LEU A 332 3.80 -30.05 3.69
N ALA A 333 4.85 -29.40 3.19
CA ALA A 333 4.84 -27.94 3.00
C ALA A 333 3.94 -27.52 1.83
N THR A 334 3.84 -28.36 0.80
CA THR A 334 2.95 -28.18 -0.35
C THR A 334 1.51 -28.61 -0.02
N THR A 335 1.31 -29.61 0.85
CA THR A 335 -0.03 -30.11 1.23
C THR A 335 -0.80 -29.14 2.11
N ASN A 336 -0.14 -28.26 2.87
CA ASN A 336 -0.84 -27.18 3.55
C ASN A 336 -1.44 -26.14 2.59
N TRP A 337 -1.01 -26.14 1.32
CA TRP A 337 -1.58 -25.32 0.25
C TRP A 337 -2.53 -26.10 -0.65
N GLN A 338 -2.37 -27.41 -0.75
CA GLN A 338 -3.34 -28.29 -1.40
C GLN A 338 -4.60 -28.38 -0.51
N LEU A 339 -5.77 -28.43 -1.14
CA LEU A 339 -7.11 -28.72 -0.57
C LEU A 339 -8.06 -27.55 -0.27
N ALA A 340 -7.68 -26.28 -0.40
CA ALA A 340 -8.70 -25.25 -0.64
C ALA A 340 -8.90 -25.11 -2.14
N THR A 341 -10.02 -25.62 -2.67
CA THR A 341 -10.42 -25.40 -4.07
C THR A 341 -10.15 -23.93 -4.43
N PRO A 342 -9.32 -23.66 -5.44
CA PRO A 342 -8.89 -22.31 -5.77
C PRO A 342 -10.11 -21.44 -6.03
N SER A 343 -10.48 -20.63 -5.05
CA SER A 343 -11.71 -19.84 -5.07
C SER A 343 -11.40 -18.38 -4.79
N PHE A 344 -12.16 -17.47 -5.40
CA PHE A 344 -12.02 -16.06 -5.14
C PHE A 344 -12.51 -15.72 -3.72
N ALA A 345 -11.71 -14.99 -2.95
CA ALA A 345 -12.16 -14.44 -1.68
C ALA A 345 -11.50 -13.10 -1.38
N CYS A 346 -11.99 -12.40 -0.35
CA CYS A 346 -11.40 -11.13 0.04
C CYS A 346 -10.00 -11.31 0.64
N LYS A 347 -9.25 -10.21 0.69
CA LYS A 347 -7.91 -10.13 1.29
C LYS A 347 -7.83 -10.80 2.67
N SER A 348 -8.81 -10.57 3.53
CA SER A 348 -8.80 -11.08 4.91
C SER A 348 -9.04 -12.59 4.96
N CYS A 349 -9.94 -13.10 4.13
CA CYS A 349 -10.30 -14.51 4.04
C CYS A 349 -9.14 -15.38 3.55
N HIS A 350 -8.42 -14.89 2.53
CA HIS A 350 -7.20 -15.52 2.01
C HIS A 350 -5.93 -15.12 2.77
N ARG A 351 -6.05 -14.21 3.75
CA ARG A 351 -4.93 -13.63 4.48
C ARG A 351 -3.81 -13.10 3.56
N VAL A 352 -4.18 -12.57 2.39
CA VAL A 352 -3.24 -12.02 1.41
C VAL A 352 -2.44 -10.90 2.06
N HIS A 353 -1.11 -11.01 2.00
CA HIS A 353 -0.20 -10.05 2.60
C HIS A 353 0.64 -9.34 1.54
N TYR A 354 1.19 -8.19 1.92
CA TYR A 354 2.04 -7.39 1.06
C TYR A 354 3.44 -7.42 1.67
N ILE A 355 4.42 -7.96 0.95
CA ILE A 355 5.81 -7.91 1.43
C ILE A 355 6.23 -6.45 1.50
N ASN A 356 6.69 -6.06 2.69
CA ASN A 356 7.00 -4.67 2.97
C ASN A 356 8.49 -4.40 2.79
N CYS A 357 8.88 -3.91 1.61
CA CYS A 357 10.27 -3.57 1.25
C CYS A 357 10.88 -2.40 2.05
N THR A 358 10.23 -1.90 3.12
CA THR A 358 10.82 -0.86 3.99
C THR A 358 11.82 -1.40 5.01
N ARG A 359 11.82 -2.70 5.28
CA ARG A 359 12.77 -3.35 6.20
C ARG A 359 13.61 -4.36 5.41
N PRO A 360 14.88 -4.07 5.11
CA PRO A 360 15.66 -4.82 4.13
C PRO A 360 15.79 -6.30 4.46
N GLY A 361 16.34 -6.60 5.64
CA GLY A 361 16.58 -7.97 6.05
C GLY A 361 15.27 -8.75 6.18
N ALA A 362 14.21 -8.09 6.67
CA ALA A 362 12.91 -8.73 6.85
C ALA A 362 12.23 -9.03 5.51
N ALA A 363 12.17 -8.07 4.58
CA ALA A 363 11.53 -8.22 3.28
C ALA A 363 12.26 -9.24 2.40
N TRP A 364 13.59 -9.18 2.36
CA TRP A 364 14.41 -10.13 1.62
C TRP A 364 14.26 -11.55 2.20
N ASN A 365 14.31 -11.69 3.52
CA ASN A 365 14.09 -12.98 4.15
C ASN A 365 12.67 -13.51 3.91
N GLU A 366 11.64 -12.67 3.98
CA GLU A 366 10.25 -13.04 3.69
C GLU A 366 10.09 -13.52 2.24
N PHE A 367 10.70 -12.80 1.30
CA PHE A 367 10.73 -13.15 -0.12
C PHE A 367 11.42 -14.51 -0.38
N ILE A 368 12.63 -14.70 0.13
CA ILE A 368 13.36 -15.98 0.01
C ILE A 368 12.58 -17.11 0.68
N THR A 369 11.99 -16.85 1.86
CA THR A 369 11.15 -17.85 2.55
C THR A 369 10.07 -18.37 1.63
N HIS A 370 9.35 -17.50 0.93
CA HIS A 370 8.29 -17.90 0.00
C HIS A 370 8.82 -18.72 -1.18
N LEU A 371 9.88 -18.24 -1.86
CA LEU A 371 10.43 -18.92 -3.04
C LEU A 371 11.05 -20.29 -2.77
N THR A 372 11.48 -20.53 -1.53
CA THR A 372 12.17 -21.77 -1.15
C THR A 372 11.33 -22.64 -0.20
N GLY A 373 10.05 -22.30 0.02
CA GLY A 373 9.21 -23.02 0.99
C GLY A 373 9.76 -23.00 2.43
N GLY A 374 10.54 -21.98 2.80
CA GLY A 374 11.17 -21.83 4.11
C GLY A 374 12.52 -22.54 4.29
N LEU A 375 13.00 -23.24 3.26
CA LEU A 375 14.25 -23.98 3.31
C LEU A 375 15.51 -23.10 3.32
N LEU A 376 15.48 -21.89 2.78
CA LEU A 376 16.59 -20.94 2.88
C LEU A 376 16.22 -19.71 3.73
N PHE A 377 17.25 -19.09 4.32
CA PHE A 377 17.15 -17.79 4.97
C PHE A 377 17.63 -16.68 4.04
N GLY A 378 17.10 -15.47 4.20
CA GLY A 378 17.50 -14.33 3.38
C GLY A 378 18.98 -13.95 3.53
N HIS A 379 19.62 -14.28 4.65
CA HIS A 379 21.07 -14.01 4.82
C HIS A 379 21.96 -15.03 4.11
N GLU A 380 21.42 -16.17 3.68
CA GLU A 380 22.15 -17.22 2.97
C GLU A 380 22.19 -16.98 1.46
N VAL A 381 21.18 -16.28 0.96
CA VAL A 381 21.05 -15.91 -0.44
C VAL A 381 21.62 -14.51 -0.64
N LYS A 382 22.63 -14.40 -1.51
CA LYS A 382 23.23 -13.11 -1.89
C LYS A 382 22.13 -12.22 -2.46
N ARG A 383 21.96 -11.05 -1.85
CA ARG A 383 20.96 -10.08 -2.27
C ARG A 383 21.47 -9.29 -3.49
N PRO A 384 20.68 -9.18 -4.58
CA PRO A 384 21.07 -8.42 -5.77
C PRO A 384 21.33 -6.95 -5.44
N ALA A 385 22.27 -6.32 -6.16
CA ALA A 385 22.64 -4.91 -5.94
C ALA A 385 21.48 -3.94 -6.28
N TRP A 386 20.63 -4.32 -7.22
CA TRP A 386 19.45 -3.55 -7.60
C TRP A 386 18.28 -3.68 -6.62
N PHE A 387 18.29 -4.66 -5.72
CA PHE A 387 17.27 -4.79 -4.65
C PHE A 387 17.50 -3.71 -3.59
N LYS A 388 17.17 -2.47 -3.96
CA LYS A 388 17.28 -1.28 -3.13
C LYS A 388 15.95 -1.01 -2.43
N LEU A 389 16.03 -0.60 -1.18
CA LEU A 389 14.85 -0.28 -0.37
C LEU A 389 14.26 1.05 -0.82
N LYS A 390 13.24 0.99 -1.69
CA LYS A 390 12.46 2.17 -1.98
C LYS A 390 11.13 2.09 -1.25
N ARG A 391 10.94 2.96 -0.26
CA ARG A 391 9.63 3.14 0.34
C ARG A 391 8.70 3.72 -0.73
N LYS A 392 7.59 3.01 -1.05
CA LYS A 392 6.59 3.45 -2.04
C LYS A 392 6.20 4.91 -1.89
N ASN A 393 6.01 5.35 -0.65
CA ASN A 393 5.84 6.76 -0.30
C ASN A 393 6.97 7.15 0.63
N GLN A 394 7.96 7.91 0.14
CA GLN A 394 9.02 8.44 0.99
C GLN A 394 8.42 9.07 2.26
N TYR A 395 9.09 8.82 3.39
CA TYR A 395 8.67 9.44 4.65
C TYR A 395 8.99 10.92 4.57
N ALA A 396 7.96 11.75 4.44
CA ALA A 396 8.09 13.19 4.57
C ALA A 396 7.64 13.55 6.00
N PRO A 397 8.57 13.77 6.96
CA PRO A 397 8.19 14.27 8.27
C PRO A 397 7.50 15.62 8.09
N LYS A 398 6.36 15.81 8.77
CA LYS A 398 5.69 17.11 8.79
C LYS A 398 6.24 17.90 9.97
N LEU A 399 7.35 18.60 9.77
CA LEU A 399 8.05 19.33 10.83
C LEU A 399 7.18 20.42 11.47
N SER A 400 6.34 21.10 10.68
CA SER A 400 5.41 22.12 11.16
C SER A 400 4.10 21.57 11.73
N ARG A 401 3.91 20.23 11.77
CA ARG A 401 2.68 19.68 12.31
C ARG A 401 2.71 19.82 13.83
N PRO A 402 1.68 20.42 14.47
CA PRO A 402 1.61 20.44 15.92
C PRO A 402 1.65 19.00 16.47
N PRO A 403 2.15 18.80 17.69
CA PRO A 403 2.09 17.50 18.35
C PRO A 403 0.65 17.00 18.39
N SER A 404 0.45 15.67 18.43
CA SER A 404 -0.90 15.13 18.55
C SER A 404 -1.57 15.61 19.85
N ALA A 405 -2.83 16.03 19.80
CA ALA A 405 -3.59 16.43 21.00
C ALA A 405 -3.55 15.34 22.08
N ARG A 406 -3.61 14.07 21.66
CA ARG A 406 -3.47 12.91 22.56
C ARG A 406 -2.15 12.89 23.34
N ARG A 407 -1.06 13.38 22.74
CA ARG A 407 0.23 13.47 23.44
C ARG A 407 0.18 14.52 24.55
N ILE A 408 -0.49 15.64 24.31
CA ILE A 408 -0.69 16.70 25.30
C ILE A 408 -1.53 16.16 26.47
N GLN A 409 -2.67 15.50 26.17
CA GLN A 409 -3.51 14.85 27.18
C GLN A 409 -2.73 13.82 28.02
N ILE A 410 -1.91 12.97 27.37
CA ILE A 410 -1.07 12.00 28.10
C ILE A 410 -0.04 12.72 28.97
N GLN A 411 0.58 13.79 28.47
CA GLN A 411 1.54 14.59 29.24
C GLN A 411 0.88 15.23 30.47
N GLU A 412 -0.31 15.81 30.33
CA GLU A 412 -1.07 16.38 31.45
C GLU A 412 -1.39 15.33 32.51
N LYS A 413 -1.87 14.14 32.10
CA LYS A 413 -2.15 13.06 33.05
C LYS A 413 -0.86 12.51 33.69
N MET A 414 0.26 12.48 32.96
CA MET A 414 1.57 12.15 33.53
C MET A 414 2.01 13.19 34.57
N LEU A 415 1.81 14.48 34.31
CA LEU A 415 2.15 15.58 35.24
C LEU A 415 1.22 15.63 36.46
N ALA A 416 -0.01 15.14 36.33
CA ALA A 416 -0.90 14.84 37.46
C ALA A 416 -0.47 13.56 38.23
N GLY A 417 0.63 12.93 37.84
CA GLY A 417 1.23 11.80 38.51
C GLY A 417 0.62 10.44 38.15
N LEU A 418 -0.38 10.35 37.27
CA LEU A 418 -1.07 9.09 36.95
C LEU A 418 -0.10 8.03 36.41
N THR A 419 -0.31 6.76 36.80
CA THR A 419 0.46 5.64 36.21
C THR A 419 0.04 5.42 34.77
N ILE A 420 0.89 4.76 33.98
CA ILE A 420 0.56 4.35 32.60
C ILE A 420 -0.76 3.56 32.53
N ASN A 421 -1.04 2.70 33.52
CA ASN A 421 -2.29 1.95 33.59
C ASN A 421 -3.49 2.87 33.86
N GLN A 422 -3.34 3.82 34.79
CA GLN A 422 -4.38 4.81 35.09
C GLN A 422 -4.66 5.71 33.89
N ILE A 423 -3.62 6.16 33.17
CA ILE A 423 -3.76 6.96 31.96
C ILE A 423 -4.46 6.18 30.85
N ALA A 424 -4.08 4.90 30.66
CA ALA A 424 -4.71 4.02 29.68
C ALA A 424 -6.21 3.82 29.95
N SER A 425 -6.61 3.66 31.22
CA SER A 425 -8.01 3.55 31.62
C SER A 425 -8.77 4.88 31.55
N ALA A 426 -8.12 5.98 31.92
CA ALA A 426 -8.74 7.31 31.97
C ALA A 426 -8.99 7.90 30.57
N LEU A 427 -8.12 7.64 29.60
CA LEU A 427 -8.27 8.14 28.24
C LEU A 427 -9.02 7.13 27.37
N ARG A 428 -10.09 7.58 26.72
CA ARG A 428 -10.88 6.76 25.78
C ARG A 428 -10.54 7.05 24.33
N THR A 429 -10.60 6.01 23.52
CA THR A 429 -10.56 6.06 22.05
C THR A 429 -11.87 6.61 21.51
N SER A 430 -11.90 6.89 20.21
CA SER A 430 -13.11 7.34 19.51
C SER A 430 -14.30 6.38 19.58
N LYS A 431 -14.06 5.13 19.98
CA LYS A 431 -15.08 4.10 20.16
C LYS A 431 -15.50 3.92 21.62
N GLY A 432 -15.13 4.86 22.49
CA GLY A 432 -15.36 4.78 23.94
C GLY A 432 -14.48 3.76 24.67
N GLN A 433 -13.62 3.00 23.96
CA GLN A 433 -12.76 1.98 24.58
C GLN A 433 -11.53 2.61 25.24
N PRO A 434 -11.03 2.10 26.37
CA PRO A 434 -9.77 2.56 26.97
C PRO A 434 -8.58 2.51 25.99
N LEU A 435 -7.61 3.40 26.18
CA LEU A 435 -6.37 3.37 25.40
C LEU A 435 -5.55 2.11 25.70
N SER A 436 -4.87 1.57 24.68
CA SER A 436 -3.91 0.50 24.93
C SER A 436 -2.70 1.03 25.72
N LYS A 437 -2.22 0.24 26.69
CA LYS A 437 -1.02 0.56 27.48
C LYS A 437 0.20 0.86 26.59
N GLY A 438 0.34 0.13 25.47
CA GLY A 438 1.40 0.34 24.49
C GLY A 438 1.34 1.73 23.83
N THR A 439 0.15 2.26 23.58
CA THR A 439 -0.01 3.62 23.05
C THR A 439 0.48 4.68 24.05
N VAL A 440 0.13 4.52 25.32
CA VAL A 440 0.56 5.44 26.39
C VAL A 440 2.08 5.38 26.56
N LEU A 441 2.67 4.19 26.58
CA LEU A 441 4.12 3.98 26.64
C LEU A 441 4.85 4.63 25.47
N PHE A 442 4.31 4.51 24.26
CA PHE A 442 4.89 5.13 23.07
C PHE A 442 4.96 6.66 23.22
N TYR A 443 3.85 7.31 23.61
CA TYR A 443 3.84 8.75 23.82
C TYR A 443 4.67 9.20 25.01
N ALA A 444 4.65 8.46 26.12
CA ALA A 444 5.49 8.71 27.29
C ALA A 444 6.98 8.75 26.90
N LYS A 445 7.45 7.78 26.09
CA LYS A 445 8.82 7.77 25.58
C LYS A 445 9.16 9.01 24.75
N GLN A 446 8.24 9.47 23.91
CA GLN A 446 8.43 10.70 23.13
C GLN A 446 8.43 11.94 24.01
N ILE A 447 7.57 12.00 25.03
CA ILE A 447 7.52 13.11 26.01
C ILE A 447 8.83 13.16 26.79
N TYR A 448 9.31 12.02 27.29
CA TYR A 448 10.58 11.90 27.99
C TYR A 448 11.75 12.40 27.13
N GLN A 449 11.84 11.95 25.87
CA GLN A 449 12.89 12.39 24.95
C GLN A 449 12.83 13.91 24.69
N GLN A 450 11.63 14.48 24.48
CA GLN A 450 11.48 15.93 24.28
C GLN A 450 11.83 16.72 25.53
N GLN A 451 11.55 16.18 26.71
CA GLN A 451 11.81 16.85 27.98
C GLN A 451 13.22 16.56 28.51
N GLY A 452 14.04 15.77 27.82
CA GLY A 452 15.38 15.40 28.28
C GLY A 452 15.39 14.60 29.59
N VAL A 453 14.32 13.87 29.88
CA VAL A 453 14.19 13.01 31.08
C VAL A 453 14.12 11.54 30.68
N ARG A 454 14.40 10.63 31.60
CA ARG A 454 14.44 9.17 31.39
C ARG A 454 13.21 8.45 31.94
N CYS A 455 12.53 9.02 32.93
CA CYS A 455 11.36 8.40 33.55
C CYS A 455 10.33 9.41 34.06
N LEU A 456 9.18 8.90 34.52
CA LEU A 456 8.09 9.72 35.07
C LEU A 456 8.52 10.52 36.30
N LYS A 457 9.35 9.94 37.18
CA LYS A 457 9.83 10.62 38.38
C LYS A 457 10.62 11.88 38.03
N GLU A 458 11.56 11.77 37.11
CA GLU A 458 12.33 12.92 36.61
C GLU A 458 11.44 13.94 35.91
N LEU A 459 10.43 13.50 35.14
CA LEU A 459 9.46 14.40 34.54
C LEU A 459 8.70 15.20 35.60
N LEU A 460 8.24 14.55 36.67
CA LEU A 460 7.54 15.21 37.77
C LEU A 460 8.44 16.21 38.51
N ILE A 461 9.67 15.81 38.84
CA ILE A 461 10.67 16.68 39.48
C ILE A 461 10.95 17.91 38.61
N LYS A 462 11.19 17.72 37.30
CA LYS A 462 11.47 18.81 36.35
C LYS A 462 10.35 19.86 36.31
N HIS A 463 9.10 19.45 36.53
CA HIS A 463 7.93 20.31 36.51
C HIS A 463 7.44 20.72 37.92
N GLY A 464 8.25 20.50 38.97
CA GLY A 464 7.90 20.88 40.35
C GLY A 464 6.66 20.15 40.90
N LYS A 465 6.37 18.94 40.41
CA LYS A 465 5.23 18.13 40.85
C LYS A 465 5.66 17.07 41.87
N PRO A 466 4.83 16.77 42.89
CA PRO A 466 5.18 15.80 43.91
C PRO A 466 5.36 14.41 43.31
N THR A 467 6.46 13.74 43.66
CA THR A 467 6.70 12.36 43.25
C THR A 467 5.93 11.40 44.14
N ARG A 468 5.40 10.31 43.57
CA ARG A 468 4.72 9.29 44.38
C ARG A 468 5.71 8.55 45.28
N PRO A 469 5.32 8.21 46.52
CA PRO A 469 6.08 7.30 47.35
C PRO A 469 6.39 6.00 46.59
N GLY A 470 7.63 5.53 46.65
CA GLY A 470 8.05 4.30 45.98
C GLY A 470 8.38 4.40 44.49
N MET A 471 8.32 5.59 43.87
CA MET A 471 8.84 5.75 42.49
C MET A 471 10.36 5.54 42.46
N ARG A 472 10.79 4.47 41.80
CA ARG A 472 12.21 4.18 41.54
C ARG A 472 12.77 5.24 40.58
N GLY A 473 13.70 6.05 41.08
CA GLY A 473 14.50 6.94 40.24
C GLY A 473 15.58 6.16 39.49
N PRO A 474 16.10 6.67 38.37
CA PRO A 474 17.15 5.97 37.62
C PRO A 474 18.51 5.94 38.33
N GLY A 475 18.63 6.50 39.56
CA GLY A 475 19.89 6.62 40.29
C GLY A 475 19.94 5.99 41.69
N THR A 476 18.86 5.44 42.25
CA THR A 476 18.86 5.00 43.67
C THR A 476 18.98 3.49 43.87
N ALA A 477 19.12 2.69 42.81
CA ALA A 477 19.66 1.35 42.95
C ALA A 477 21.10 1.41 42.45
N PRO A 478 22.12 1.08 43.28
CA PRO A 478 23.41 0.70 42.72
C PRO A 478 23.11 -0.38 41.67
N ARG A 479 23.78 -0.33 40.52
CA ARG A 479 23.77 -1.44 39.56
C ARG A 479 24.47 -2.64 40.19
N GLY A 480 23.91 -3.19 41.28
CA GLY A 480 24.30 -4.48 41.83
C GLY A 480 23.91 -5.52 40.80
N SER A 481 24.92 -6.06 40.11
CA SER A 481 25.22 -7.49 39.86
C SER A 481 24.09 -8.50 39.54
N GLY A 482 22.84 -8.10 39.43
CA GLY A 482 21.69 -8.95 39.18
C GLY A 482 21.51 -9.24 37.69
N SER A 483 21.92 -10.44 37.29
CA SER A 483 21.62 -11.12 36.02
C SER A 483 22.19 -10.47 34.74
N MET A 484 23.51 -10.61 34.60
CA MET A 484 24.21 -10.59 33.31
C MET A 484 23.95 -11.86 32.47
N ARG A 485 22.98 -12.72 32.85
CA ARG A 485 22.71 -14.00 32.16
C ARG A 485 21.81 -13.85 30.92
N ASP A 486 20.92 -12.85 30.85
CA ASP A 486 20.01 -12.70 29.70
C ASP A 486 20.57 -11.85 28.53
N ARG A 487 21.64 -11.07 28.74
CA ARG A 487 22.27 -10.31 27.64
C ARG A 487 23.27 -11.11 26.81
N LYS A 488 23.89 -12.16 27.38
CA LYS A 488 24.83 -13.00 26.61
C LYS A 488 24.14 -13.83 25.52
N ARG A 489 22.83 -14.08 25.60
CA ARG A 489 22.09 -14.83 24.57
C ARG A 489 21.86 -14.04 23.27
N ASN A 490 21.83 -12.71 23.33
CA ASN A 490 21.65 -11.85 22.14
C ASN A 490 22.96 -11.25 21.60
N ALA A 491 24.07 -11.29 22.35
CA ALA A 491 25.37 -10.78 21.90
C ALA A 491 26.10 -11.74 20.94
N ARG A 492 25.80 -13.05 20.94
CA ARG A 492 26.41 -14.02 20.02
C ARG A 492 25.91 -13.94 18.56
N VAL A 493 24.93 -13.10 18.24
CA VAL A 493 24.37 -12.96 16.88
C VAL A 493 24.94 -11.74 16.12
N ARG A 494 25.91 -11.03 16.68
CA ARG A 494 26.60 -9.92 16.00
C ARG A 494 28.11 -10.00 16.20
N ALA A 495 28.74 -11.03 15.64
CA ALA A 495 30.16 -10.91 15.30
C ALA A 495 30.28 -10.05 14.04
N PRO A 496 31.15 -9.03 14.01
CA PRO A 496 31.51 -8.35 12.77
C PRO A 496 32.27 -9.33 11.87
N SER A 497 31.84 -9.46 10.62
CA SER A 497 32.59 -10.12 9.57
C SER A 497 33.97 -9.47 9.46
N ARG A 498 35.03 -10.21 9.78
CA ARG A 498 36.41 -9.84 9.46
C ARG A 498 36.50 -9.69 7.94
N GLU A 499 36.94 -8.52 7.49
CA GLU A 499 37.38 -8.30 6.11
C GLU A 499 38.58 -9.21 5.82
N PRO A 500 38.67 -9.81 4.62
CA PRO A 500 39.88 -10.50 4.21
C PRO A 500 40.97 -9.46 3.95
N ARG A 501 42.12 -9.62 4.62
CA ARG A 501 43.37 -8.96 4.22
C ARG A 501 43.69 -9.42 2.80
N MET A 502 43.79 -8.47 1.88
CA MET A 502 44.44 -8.70 0.59
C MET A 502 45.93 -8.96 0.87
N VAL A 503 46.40 -10.11 0.39
CA VAL A 503 47.80 -10.35 0.01
C VAL A 503 47.78 -10.49 -1.50
#